data_AF-A0A0D0KMC7-F1
#
_entry.id   AF-A0A0D0KMC7-F1
#
_cell.length_a   1.000
_cell.length_b   1.000
_cell.length_c   1.000
_cell.angle_alpha   90.00
_cell.angle_beta   90.00
_cell.angle_gamma   90.00
#
_symmetry.space_group_name_H-M   'P 1'
#
loop_
_entity.id
_entity.type
_entity.pdbx_description
1 polymer ?
#
loop_
_entity_poly.entity_id
_entity_poly.type
_entity_poly.pdbx_seq_one_letter_code
_entity_poly.pdbx_strand_id
1 'polypeptide(L)'
;MAFGASHRLQESLAAVETMTRFALAVLALASGVYTYLGVRSILDGSPTAVFFAAIIYSASVSVGIYAFWSYMARFYPHVTSRSSRTAMLAVMAVGCVMILAMSSWLNAAALAGSAALEQHLAETVEDYTEDLDQAHQNALAAQSLLPDIQRAKERFTQLAASERQSGALTGTTGSGSVVSLLSQMSSQLNELENGINASREQVTSLFNDGQKRLETMRGLVSAPGVVEPRADKFSSEVVALTGVITSLGQTSIAPSIRRAADDLSLGFIAPIPDGGEQDLITRQDRVMETIRTS
;
A
#
# COMPACT_ATOMS: atom_id res chain seq x y z
N MET A 1 39.53 65.55 28.77
CA MET A 1 38.41 65.01 27.96
C MET A 1 38.71 63.66 27.28
N ALA A 2 39.97 63.23 27.11
CA ALA A 2 40.31 61.97 26.41
C ALA A 2 39.92 60.67 27.15
N PHE A 3 39.93 60.65 28.49
CA PHE A 3 39.60 59.46 29.30
C PHE A 3 38.15 58.96 29.15
N GLY A 4 37.21 59.82 28.75
CA GLY A 4 35.80 59.44 28.56
C GLY A 4 35.51 58.77 27.21
N ALA A 5 36.39 58.91 26.22
CA ALA A 5 36.23 58.25 24.92
C ALA A 5 36.75 56.81 24.95
N SER A 6 37.91 56.59 25.59
CA SER A 6 38.48 55.24 25.78
C SER A 6 37.60 54.35 26.65
N HIS A 7 37.00 54.90 27.72
CA HIS A 7 36.08 54.15 28.58
C HIS A 7 34.83 53.69 27.84
N ARG A 8 34.19 54.59 27.08
CA ARG A 8 33.01 54.27 26.26
C ARG A 8 33.32 53.22 25.18
N LEU A 9 34.51 53.26 24.59
CA LEU A 9 34.96 52.22 23.65
C LEU A 9 35.14 50.87 24.34
N GLN A 10 35.74 50.82 25.53
CA GLN A 10 35.87 49.58 26.30
C GLN A 10 34.52 48.99 26.71
N GLU A 11 33.58 49.82 27.15
CA GLU A 11 32.20 49.40 27.45
C GLU A 11 31.49 48.86 26.20
N SER A 12 31.63 49.55 25.05
CA SER A 12 31.02 49.09 23.80
C SER A 12 31.62 47.77 23.30
N LEU A 13 32.93 47.58 23.46
CA LEU A 13 33.63 46.33 23.11
C LEU A 13 33.17 45.18 23.99
N ALA A 14 33.06 45.41 25.31
CA ALA A 14 32.55 44.42 26.25
C ALA A 14 31.10 44.02 25.90
N ALA A 15 30.25 45.00 25.58
CA ALA A 15 28.87 44.74 25.16
C ALA A 15 28.79 43.91 23.88
N VAL A 16 29.60 44.23 22.86
CA VAL A 16 29.67 43.46 21.62
C VAL A 16 30.20 42.04 21.87
N GLU A 17 31.22 41.88 22.72
CA GLU A 17 31.74 40.56 23.08
C GLU A 17 30.67 39.71 23.78
N THR A 18 29.96 40.28 24.74
CA THR A 18 28.85 39.60 25.43
C THR A 18 27.75 39.22 24.45
N MET A 19 27.30 40.15 23.59
CA MET A 19 26.30 39.89 22.57
C MET A 19 26.72 38.76 21.61
N THR A 20 27.98 38.78 21.17
CA THR A 20 28.53 37.78 20.23
C THR A 20 28.56 36.39 20.88
N ARG A 21 28.97 36.29 22.15
CA ARG A 21 28.96 35.02 22.90
C ARG A 21 27.54 34.46 23.03
N PHE A 22 26.56 35.30 23.37
CA PHE A 22 25.16 34.87 23.43
C PHE A 22 24.62 34.44 22.07
N ALA A 23 24.90 35.21 21.01
CA ALA A 23 24.47 34.86 19.65
C ALA A 23 25.05 33.51 19.20
N LEU A 24 26.35 33.26 19.43
CA LEU A 24 26.98 31.98 19.12
C LEU A 24 26.42 30.84 19.97
N ALA A 25 26.14 31.08 21.26
CA ALA A 25 25.55 30.07 22.13
C ALA A 25 24.16 29.66 21.65
N VAL A 26 23.32 30.63 21.26
CA VAL A 26 21.97 30.37 20.73
C VAL A 26 22.04 29.62 19.40
N LEU A 27 22.91 30.02 18.47
CA LEU A 27 23.09 29.32 17.19
C LEU A 27 23.61 27.89 17.35
N ALA A 28 24.58 27.69 18.25
CA ALA A 28 25.11 26.37 18.55
C ALA A 28 24.05 25.47 19.21
N LEU A 29 23.25 26.01 20.13
CA LEU A 29 22.14 25.28 20.76
C LEU A 29 21.07 24.89 19.74
N ALA A 30 20.68 25.81 18.85
CA ALA A 30 19.72 25.51 17.79
C ALA A 30 20.22 24.36 16.90
N SER A 31 21.49 24.40 16.48
CA SER A 31 22.12 23.30 15.73
C SER A 31 22.15 21.99 16.52
N GLY A 32 22.41 22.05 17.83
CA GLY A 32 22.34 20.92 18.74
C GLY A 32 20.96 20.27 18.80
N VAL A 33 19.90 21.06 18.90
CA VAL A 33 18.51 20.55 18.92
C VAL A 33 18.19 19.77 17.64
N TYR A 34 18.51 20.31 16.47
CA TYR A 34 18.29 19.59 15.20
C TYR A 34 19.17 18.34 15.08
N THR A 35 20.41 18.40 15.59
CA THR A 35 21.29 17.22 15.66
C THR A 35 20.68 16.14 16.54
N TYR A 36 20.12 16.50 17.70
CA TYR A 36 19.46 15.54 18.60
C TYR A 36 18.27 14.87 17.89
N LEU A 37 17.42 15.65 17.23
CA LEU A 37 16.26 15.12 16.51
C LEU A 37 16.68 14.17 15.38
N GLY A 38 17.65 14.57 14.56
CA GLY A 38 18.12 13.74 13.44
C GLY A 38 18.89 12.49 13.87
N VAL A 39 19.72 12.56 14.91
CA VAL A 39 20.44 11.38 15.42
C VAL A 39 19.46 10.40 16.06
N ARG A 40 18.48 10.90 16.81
CA ARG A 40 17.44 10.08 17.43
C ARG A 40 16.58 9.35 16.41
N SER A 41 16.34 9.93 15.23
CA SER A 41 15.54 9.30 14.18
C SER A 41 16.29 8.22 13.37
N ILE A 42 17.62 8.14 13.49
CA ILE A 42 18.45 7.21 12.68
C ILE A 42 19.02 6.07 13.54
N LEU A 43 19.19 6.29 14.85
CA LEU A 43 19.75 5.29 15.72
C LEU A 43 18.71 4.22 16.08
N ASP A 44 19.03 2.98 15.72
CA ASP A 44 18.30 1.80 16.18
C ASP A 44 18.79 1.34 17.55
N GLY A 45 17.86 0.99 18.45
CA GLY A 45 18.20 0.44 19.76
C GLY A 45 17.10 0.65 20.81
N SER A 46 17.44 0.39 22.07
CA SER A 46 16.51 0.67 23.17
C SER A 46 16.23 2.17 23.28
N PRO A 47 15.01 2.60 23.66
CA PRO A 47 14.66 4.01 23.78
C PRO A 47 15.63 4.80 24.68
N THR A 48 16.16 4.14 25.71
CA THR A 48 17.14 4.73 26.64
C THR A 48 18.51 4.90 26.00
N ALA A 49 19.02 3.89 25.28
CA ALA A 49 20.32 3.98 24.61
C ALA A 49 20.31 5.07 23.54
N VAL A 50 19.26 5.12 22.71
CA VAL A 50 19.09 6.14 21.66
C VAL A 50 19.01 7.54 22.28
N PHE A 51 18.25 7.71 23.36
CA PHE A 51 18.13 8.99 24.07
C PHE A 51 19.49 9.51 24.55
N PHE A 52 20.27 8.68 25.25
CA PHE A 52 21.58 9.09 25.75
C PHE A 52 22.59 9.33 24.63
N ALA A 53 22.61 8.48 23.60
CA ALA A 53 23.48 8.66 22.44
C ALA A 53 23.18 9.97 21.70
N ALA A 54 21.91 10.28 21.47
CA ALA A 54 21.49 11.53 20.82
C ALA A 54 21.85 12.77 21.67
N ILE A 55 21.73 12.71 23.00
CA ILE A 55 22.17 13.80 23.90
C ILE A 55 23.67 14.00 23.83
N ILE A 56 24.46 12.93 23.96
CA ILE A 56 25.92 13.02 23.95
C ILE A 56 26.40 13.61 22.62
N TYR A 57 25.82 13.16 21.51
CA TYR A 57 26.16 13.63 20.18
C TYR A 57 25.80 15.10 19.98
N SER A 58 24.54 15.48 20.27
CA SER A 58 24.07 16.87 20.14
C SER A 58 24.83 17.85 21.04
N ALA A 59 25.14 17.46 22.28
CA ALA A 59 25.95 18.25 23.19
C ALA A 59 27.38 18.43 22.64
N SER A 60 27.98 17.36 22.13
CA SER A 60 29.34 17.39 21.54
C SER A 60 29.40 18.32 20.33
N VAL A 61 28.42 18.24 19.42
CA VAL A 61 28.32 19.12 18.26
C VAL A 61 28.10 20.58 18.67
N SER A 62 27.19 20.84 19.63
CA SER A 62 26.92 22.20 20.12
C SER A 62 28.17 22.85 20.71
N VAL A 63 28.87 22.11 21.59
CA VAL A 63 30.12 22.58 22.20
C VAL A 63 31.19 22.77 21.13
N GLY A 64 31.31 21.86 20.16
CA GLY A 64 32.25 21.95 19.05
C GLY A 64 32.04 23.20 18.18
N ILE A 65 30.80 23.47 17.76
CA ILE A 65 30.43 24.65 16.96
C ILE A 65 30.71 25.93 17.76
N TYR A 66 30.25 25.99 19.02
CA TYR A 66 30.45 27.15 19.88
C TYR A 66 31.94 27.43 20.09
N ALA A 67 32.73 26.41 20.43
CA ALA A 67 34.16 26.53 20.66
C ALA A 67 34.90 26.93 19.39
N PHE A 68 34.58 26.30 18.25
CA PHE A 68 35.18 26.61 16.95
C PHE A 68 35.00 28.08 16.59
N TRP A 69 33.76 28.59 16.60
CA TRP A 69 33.48 29.97 16.23
C TRP A 69 33.98 30.98 17.25
N SER A 70 33.89 30.66 18.54
CA SER A 70 34.45 31.51 19.60
C SER A 70 35.97 31.66 19.45
N TYR A 71 36.67 30.57 19.12
CA TYR A 71 38.11 30.60 18.88
C TYR A 71 38.43 31.36 17.59
N MET A 72 37.74 31.07 16.47
CA MET A 72 37.97 31.77 15.20
C MET A 72 37.77 33.28 15.34
N ALA A 73 36.67 33.72 15.96
CA ALA A 73 36.37 35.14 16.18
C ALA A 73 37.43 35.84 17.07
N ARG A 74 37.99 35.12 18.06
CA ARG A 74 39.01 35.66 18.96
C ARG A 74 40.39 35.73 18.30
N PHE A 75 40.79 34.71 17.55
CA PHE A 75 42.14 34.62 17.00
C PHE A 75 42.32 35.40 15.70
N TYR A 76 41.28 35.51 14.87
CA TYR A 76 41.36 36.14 13.55
C TYR A 76 41.89 37.60 13.58
N PRO A 77 41.45 38.47 14.50
CA PRO A 77 41.95 39.84 14.60
C PRO A 77 43.45 39.92 14.94
N HIS A 78 43.99 38.92 15.65
CA HIS A 78 45.38 38.90 16.10
C HIS A 78 46.36 38.42 15.03
N VAL A 79 45.87 37.85 13.91
CA VAL A 79 46.71 37.42 12.80
C VAL A 79 47.10 38.63 11.95
N THR A 80 48.40 38.92 11.85
CA THR A 80 48.93 40.09 11.13
C THR A 80 49.40 39.76 9.72
N SER A 81 49.87 38.53 9.46
CA SER A 81 50.33 38.09 8.14
C SER A 81 49.17 37.84 7.17
N ARG A 82 49.30 38.34 5.94
CA ARG A 82 48.29 38.18 4.88
C ARG A 82 48.06 36.72 4.50
N SER A 83 49.14 35.92 4.42
CA SER A 83 49.06 34.47 4.13
C SER A 83 48.36 33.70 5.26
N SER A 84 48.61 34.09 6.52
CA SER A 84 47.98 33.43 7.67
C SER A 84 46.49 33.79 7.79
N ARG A 85 46.10 35.03 7.45
CA ARG A 85 44.69 35.43 7.37
C ARG A 85 43.93 34.64 6.31
N THR A 86 44.48 34.48 5.11
CA THR A 86 43.85 33.69 4.04
C THR A 86 43.73 32.22 4.43
N ALA A 87 44.76 31.65 5.08
CA ALA A 87 44.69 30.29 5.60
C ALA A 87 43.59 30.14 6.67
N MET A 88 43.45 31.11 7.57
CA MET A 88 42.40 31.10 8.59
C MET A 88 41.00 31.20 7.98
N LEU A 89 40.80 32.06 6.96
CA LEU A 89 39.53 32.12 6.21
C LEU A 89 39.23 30.80 5.50
N ALA A 90 40.24 30.11 4.96
CA ALA A 90 40.05 28.79 4.36
C ALA A 90 39.60 27.75 5.39
N VAL A 91 40.22 27.74 6.58
CA VAL A 91 39.80 26.86 7.70
C VAL A 91 38.36 27.18 8.13
N MET A 92 38.00 28.46 8.23
CA MET A 92 36.62 28.88 8.54
C MET A 92 35.64 28.40 7.47
N ALA A 93 35.98 28.51 6.19
CA ALA A 93 35.15 28.02 5.10
C ALA A 93 34.97 26.50 5.13
N VAL A 94 36.05 25.75 5.38
CA VAL A 94 35.98 24.28 5.57
C VAL A 94 35.11 23.93 6.77
N GLY A 95 35.25 24.67 7.89
CA GLY A 95 34.40 24.51 9.06
C GLY A 95 32.92 24.75 8.75
N CYS A 96 32.58 25.79 7.98
CA CYS A 96 31.22 26.01 7.49
C CYS A 96 30.71 24.82 6.67
N VAL A 97 31.48 24.37 5.69
CA VAL A 97 31.08 23.23 4.82
C VAL A 97 30.86 21.97 5.65
N MET A 98 31.74 21.67 6.61
CA MET A 98 31.61 20.51 7.48
C MET A 98 30.35 20.57 8.36
N ILE A 99 30.06 21.73 8.96
CA ILE A 99 28.85 21.94 9.76
C ILE A 99 27.59 21.78 8.89
N LEU A 100 27.59 22.38 7.69
CA LEU A 100 26.47 22.28 6.75
C LEU A 100 26.26 20.83 6.27
N ALA A 101 27.34 20.11 5.94
CA ALA A 101 27.26 18.74 5.49
C ALA A 101 26.65 17.83 6.57
N MET A 102 27.15 17.89 7.80
CA MET A 102 26.62 17.12 8.93
C MET A 102 25.16 17.50 9.25
N SER A 103 24.83 18.79 9.20
CA SER A 103 23.48 19.27 9.51
C SER A 103 22.46 18.93 8.42
N SER A 104 22.87 18.84 7.14
CA SER A 104 21.94 18.70 6.01
C SER A 104 21.18 17.38 6.04
N TRP A 105 21.88 16.25 6.22
CA TRP A 105 21.24 14.93 6.30
C TRP A 105 20.42 14.79 7.58
N LEU A 106 20.95 15.19 8.74
CA LEU A 106 20.21 15.07 10.01
C LEU A 106 18.93 15.93 10.04
N ASN A 107 18.97 17.13 9.49
CA ASN A 107 17.80 18.00 9.37
C ASN A 107 16.79 17.45 8.34
N ALA A 108 17.28 16.94 7.20
CA ALA A 108 16.43 16.28 6.21
C ALA A 108 15.75 15.02 6.79
N ALA A 109 16.48 14.18 7.53
CA ALA A 109 15.90 13.00 8.17
C ALA A 109 14.82 13.38 9.19
N ALA A 110 15.08 14.40 10.02
CA ALA A 110 14.14 14.85 11.04
C ALA A 110 12.84 15.44 10.48
N LEU A 111 12.91 16.22 9.38
CA LEU A 111 11.72 16.86 8.78
C LEU A 111 11.07 16.04 7.66
N ALA A 112 11.87 15.49 6.74
CA ALA A 112 11.35 14.80 5.56
C ALA A 112 10.93 13.37 5.86
N GLY A 113 11.54 12.69 6.85
CA GLY A 113 11.19 11.30 7.19
C GLY A 113 9.72 11.15 7.60
N SER A 114 9.27 11.99 8.53
CA SER A 114 7.87 11.97 9.00
C SER A 114 6.88 12.33 7.90
N ALA A 115 7.18 13.37 7.10
CA ALA A 115 6.31 13.80 6.01
C ALA A 115 6.24 12.77 4.87
N ALA A 116 7.38 12.14 4.53
CA ALA A 116 7.43 11.07 3.54
C ALA A 116 6.64 9.84 4.00
N LEU A 117 6.74 9.49 5.29
CA LEU A 117 5.95 8.40 5.85
C LEU A 117 4.45 8.71 5.83
N GLU A 118 4.03 9.92 6.20
CA GLU A 118 2.61 10.32 6.11
C GLU A 118 2.08 10.26 4.67
N GLN A 119 2.86 10.71 3.69
CA GLN A 119 2.52 10.60 2.27
C GLN A 119 2.39 9.13 1.84
N HIS A 120 3.37 8.30 2.21
CA HIS A 120 3.34 6.88 1.87
C HIS A 120 2.13 6.15 2.47
N LEU A 121 1.77 6.46 3.72
CA LEU A 121 0.57 5.91 4.35
C LEU A 121 -0.69 6.36 3.62
N ALA A 122 -0.77 7.63 3.20
CA ALA A 122 -1.91 8.15 2.44
C ALA A 122 -2.06 7.46 1.07
N GLU A 123 -0.97 7.33 0.31
CA GLU A 123 -0.94 6.61 -0.97
C GLU A 123 -1.33 5.14 -0.77
N THR A 124 -0.81 4.49 0.28
CA THR A 124 -1.14 3.09 0.60
C THR A 124 -2.64 2.91 0.87
N VAL A 125 -3.30 3.86 1.56
CA VAL A 125 -4.76 3.80 1.75
C VAL A 125 -5.52 3.90 0.43
N GLU A 126 -5.04 4.73 -0.49
CA GLU A 126 -5.64 4.90 -1.81
C GLU A 126 -5.54 3.60 -2.61
N ASP A 127 -4.35 3.00 -2.69
CA ASP A 127 -4.10 1.72 -3.35
C ASP A 127 -5.03 0.61 -2.79
N TYR A 128 -5.09 0.47 -1.46
CA TYR A 128 -5.96 -0.52 -0.82
C TYR A 128 -7.46 -0.23 -0.99
N THR A 129 -7.84 1.03 -1.19
CA THR A 129 -9.23 1.39 -1.52
C THR A 129 -9.55 0.90 -2.93
N GLU A 130 -8.67 1.14 -3.90
CA GLU A 130 -8.82 0.66 -5.27
C GLU A 130 -8.87 -0.87 -5.33
N ASP A 131 -7.95 -1.57 -4.64
CA ASP A 131 -7.92 -3.04 -4.61
C ASP A 131 -9.22 -3.63 -4.02
N LEU A 132 -9.73 -3.05 -2.93
CA LEU A 132 -10.98 -3.50 -2.32
C LEU A 132 -12.17 -3.29 -3.25
N ASP A 133 -12.27 -2.11 -3.88
CA ASP A 133 -13.33 -1.79 -4.82
C ASP A 133 -13.26 -2.69 -6.06
N GLN A 134 -12.07 -2.95 -6.59
CA GLN A 134 -11.87 -3.86 -7.72
C GLN A 134 -12.28 -5.29 -7.37
N ALA A 135 -11.86 -5.80 -6.21
CA ALA A 135 -12.25 -7.12 -5.74
C ALA A 135 -13.77 -7.24 -5.54
N HIS A 136 -14.42 -6.18 -5.04
CA HIS A 136 -15.88 -6.13 -4.90
C HIS A 136 -16.59 -6.08 -6.26
N GLN A 137 -16.13 -5.25 -7.19
CA GLN A 137 -16.69 -5.17 -8.54
C GLN A 137 -16.61 -6.52 -9.28
N ASN A 138 -15.50 -7.23 -9.15
CA ASN A 138 -15.34 -8.57 -9.71
C ASN A 138 -16.37 -9.57 -9.12
N ALA A 139 -16.63 -9.49 -7.81
CA ALA A 139 -17.64 -10.32 -7.16
C ALA A 139 -19.06 -9.96 -7.62
N LEU A 140 -19.38 -8.67 -7.79
CA LEU A 140 -20.67 -8.21 -8.32
C LEU A 140 -20.87 -8.62 -9.79
N ALA A 141 -19.81 -8.59 -10.60
CA ALA A 141 -19.87 -9.04 -12.00
C ALA A 141 -20.23 -10.53 -12.09
N ALA A 142 -19.74 -11.38 -11.19
CA ALA A 142 -20.18 -12.78 -11.13
C ALA A 142 -21.66 -12.91 -10.74
N GLN A 143 -22.16 -12.04 -9.86
CA GLN A 143 -23.56 -12.05 -9.42
C GLN A 143 -24.53 -11.52 -10.48
N SER A 144 -24.08 -10.63 -11.38
CA SER A 144 -24.91 -10.10 -12.47
C SER A 144 -25.21 -11.14 -13.55
N LEU A 145 -24.42 -12.21 -13.61
CA LEU A 145 -24.66 -13.37 -14.50
C LEU A 145 -25.78 -14.29 -13.99
N LEU A 146 -26.24 -14.13 -12.75
CA LEU A 146 -27.25 -15.02 -12.15
C LEU A 146 -28.54 -15.13 -12.98
N PRO A 147 -29.15 -14.03 -13.48
CA PRO A 147 -30.36 -14.14 -14.31
C PRO A 147 -30.11 -14.86 -15.63
N ASP A 148 -28.90 -14.76 -16.19
CA ASP A 148 -28.53 -15.43 -17.44
C ASP A 148 -28.35 -16.93 -17.21
N ILE A 149 -27.71 -17.31 -16.11
CA ILE A 149 -27.57 -18.70 -15.66
C ILE A 149 -28.95 -19.33 -15.41
N GLN A 150 -29.86 -18.62 -14.75
CA GLN A 150 -31.23 -19.08 -14.51
C GLN A 150 -31.99 -19.32 -15.82
N ARG A 151 -31.92 -18.38 -16.77
CA ARG A 151 -32.53 -18.53 -18.10
C ARG A 151 -31.94 -19.69 -18.89
N ALA A 152 -30.62 -19.85 -18.88
CA ALA A 152 -29.94 -20.95 -19.56
C ALA A 152 -30.34 -22.31 -18.94
N LYS A 153 -30.37 -22.41 -17.61
CA LYS A 153 -30.81 -23.60 -16.86
C LYS A 153 -32.23 -24.02 -17.25
N GLU A 154 -33.17 -23.08 -17.26
CA GLU A 154 -34.56 -23.34 -17.66
C GLU A 154 -34.64 -23.84 -19.11
N ARG A 155 -33.90 -23.21 -20.02
CA ARG A 155 -33.84 -23.62 -21.43
C ARG A 155 -33.31 -25.05 -21.59
N PHE A 156 -32.20 -25.41 -20.94
CA PHE A 156 -31.66 -26.78 -21.00
C PHE A 156 -32.62 -27.81 -20.39
N THR A 157 -33.32 -27.45 -19.31
CA THR A 157 -34.32 -28.32 -18.67
C THR A 157 -35.52 -28.57 -19.59
N GLN A 158 -36.04 -27.52 -20.22
CA GLN A 158 -37.14 -27.63 -21.19
C GLN A 158 -36.72 -28.43 -22.41
N LEU A 159 -35.50 -28.22 -22.91
CA LEU A 159 -34.98 -28.95 -24.07
C LEU A 159 -34.80 -30.44 -23.76
N ALA A 160 -34.31 -30.79 -22.57
CA ALA A 160 -34.21 -32.18 -22.11
C ALA A 160 -35.59 -32.86 -21.99
N ALA A 161 -36.61 -32.12 -21.52
CA ALA A 161 -37.98 -32.62 -21.40
C ALA A 161 -38.63 -32.84 -22.77
N SER A 162 -38.48 -31.86 -23.68
CA SER A 162 -38.98 -31.94 -25.06
C SER A 162 -38.34 -33.10 -25.83
N GLU A 163 -37.02 -33.28 -25.68
CA GLU A 163 -36.31 -34.38 -26.31
C GLU A 163 -36.79 -35.75 -25.80
N ARG A 164 -36.97 -35.89 -24.49
CA ARG A 164 -37.47 -37.12 -23.89
C ARG A 164 -38.89 -37.49 -24.35
N GLN A 165 -39.77 -36.49 -24.46
CA GLN A 165 -41.19 -36.70 -24.77
C GLN A 165 -41.50 -36.82 -26.27
N SER A 166 -40.76 -36.09 -27.12
CA SER A 166 -41.09 -35.93 -28.53
C SER A 166 -39.94 -36.22 -29.49
N GLY A 167 -38.71 -36.40 -28.99
CA GLY A 167 -37.52 -36.53 -29.83
C GLY A 167 -37.29 -35.30 -30.70
N ALA A 168 -37.57 -34.10 -30.18
CA ALA A 168 -37.59 -32.85 -30.95
C ALA A 168 -36.28 -32.52 -31.65
N LEU A 169 -35.15 -33.01 -31.15
CA LEU A 169 -33.80 -32.81 -31.69
C LEU A 169 -33.33 -34.02 -32.49
N THR A 170 -33.46 -35.27 -32.00
CA THR A 170 -32.93 -36.46 -32.69
C THR A 170 -33.94 -37.20 -33.57
N GLY A 171 -35.21 -36.82 -33.50
CA GLY A 171 -36.33 -37.49 -34.18
C GLY A 171 -36.78 -38.78 -33.49
N THR A 172 -36.25 -39.10 -32.30
CA THR A 172 -36.58 -40.32 -31.55
C THR A 172 -36.88 -40.03 -30.09
N THR A 173 -38.00 -40.56 -29.59
CA THR A 173 -38.39 -40.44 -28.19
C THR A 173 -37.57 -41.37 -27.29
N GLY A 174 -37.15 -40.89 -26.11
CA GLY A 174 -36.48 -41.70 -25.10
C GLY A 174 -35.41 -40.96 -24.30
N SER A 175 -34.84 -41.62 -23.30
CA SER A 175 -33.76 -41.09 -22.45
C SER A 175 -32.37 -41.39 -23.05
N GLY A 176 -32.13 -40.91 -24.27
CA GLY A 176 -30.86 -41.07 -24.97
C GLY A 176 -29.72 -40.19 -24.41
N SER A 177 -28.54 -40.31 -25.01
CA SER A 177 -27.33 -39.56 -24.67
C SER A 177 -27.53 -38.04 -24.64
N VAL A 178 -28.30 -37.48 -25.58
CA VAL A 178 -28.64 -36.04 -25.65
C VAL A 178 -29.43 -35.58 -24.42
N VAL A 179 -30.42 -36.36 -23.98
CA VAL A 179 -31.22 -36.04 -22.78
C VAL A 179 -30.33 -36.05 -21.53
N SER A 180 -29.39 -36.99 -21.44
CA SER A 180 -28.45 -37.05 -20.32
C SER A 180 -27.54 -35.83 -20.29
N LEU A 181 -27.01 -35.40 -21.45
CA LEU A 181 -26.18 -34.21 -21.56
C LEU A 181 -26.95 -32.96 -21.13
N LEU A 182 -28.14 -32.74 -21.69
CA LEU A 182 -28.96 -31.56 -21.37
C LEU A 182 -29.34 -31.52 -19.88
N SER A 183 -29.59 -32.69 -19.28
CA SER A 183 -29.88 -32.81 -17.84
C SER A 183 -28.65 -32.53 -16.98
N GLN A 184 -27.47 -32.98 -17.39
CA GLN A 184 -26.20 -32.68 -16.72
C GLN A 184 -25.89 -31.18 -16.75
N MET A 185 -26.05 -30.54 -17.92
CA MET A 185 -25.84 -29.10 -18.11
C MET A 185 -26.76 -28.28 -17.19
N SER A 186 -28.04 -28.66 -17.10
CA SER A 186 -28.97 -28.03 -16.17
C SER A 186 -28.54 -28.20 -14.70
N SER A 187 -28.05 -29.39 -14.32
CA SER A 187 -27.54 -29.64 -12.96
C SER A 187 -26.32 -28.77 -12.63
N GLN A 188 -25.36 -28.66 -13.55
CA GLN A 188 -24.17 -27.81 -13.37
C GLN A 188 -24.53 -26.33 -13.23
N LEU A 189 -25.47 -25.83 -14.05
CA LEU A 189 -25.95 -24.45 -13.92
C LEU A 189 -26.72 -24.22 -12.62
N ASN A 190 -27.44 -25.23 -12.12
CA ASN A 190 -28.12 -25.17 -10.83
C ASN A 190 -27.14 -25.13 -9.65
N GLU A 191 -26.05 -25.90 -9.71
CA GLU A 191 -24.96 -25.82 -8.72
C GLU A 191 -24.31 -24.44 -8.71
N LEU A 192 -24.07 -23.87 -9.91
CA LEU A 192 -23.51 -22.54 -10.04
C LEU A 192 -24.43 -21.45 -9.47
N GLU A 193 -25.73 -21.52 -9.76
CA GLU A 193 -26.75 -20.63 -9.19
C GLU A 193 -26.77 -20.69 -7.65
N ASN A 194 -26.76 -21.90 -7.09
CA ASN A 194 -26.75 -22.08 -5.63
C ASN A 194 -25.48 -21.51 -4.99
N GLY A 195 -24.33 -21.72 -5.63
CA GLY A 195 -23.06 -21.12 -5.22
C GLY A 195 -23.16 -19.59 -5.20
N ILE A 196 -23.66 -18.98 -6.29
CA ILE A 196 -23.78 -17.52 -6.41
C ILE A 196 -24.69 -16.97 -5.31
N ASN A 197 -25.83 -17.59 -5.06
CA ASN A 197 -26.72 -17.18 -3.98
C ASN A 197 -26.06 -17.29 -2.59
N ALA A 198 -25.31 -18.36 -2.32
CA ALA A 198 -24.60 -18.53 -1.05
C ALA A 198 -23.48 -17.48 -0.86
N SER A 199 -22.80 -17.07 -1.93
CA SER A 199 -21.69 -16.10 -1.86
C SER A 199 -22.13 -14.65 -1.61
N ARG A 200 -23.38 -14.28 -1.94
CA ARG A 200 -23.86 -12.88 -1.90
C ARG A 200 -23.74 -12.23 -0.52
N GLU A 201 -24.20 -12.93 0.51
CA GLU A 201 -24.14 -12.44 1.89
C GLU A 201 -22.68 -12.33 2.36
N GLN A 202 -21.85 -13.33 2.03
CA GLN A 202 -20.44 -13.33 2.40
C GLN A 202 -19.65 -12.21 1.73
N VAL A 203 -19.87 -11.95 0.43
CA VAL A 203 -19.28 -10.82 -0.31
C VAL A 203 -19.66 -9.49 0.34
N THR A 204 -20.92 -9.33 0.72
CA THR A 204 -21.42 -8.10 1.35
C THR A 204 -20.79 -7.89 2.74
N SER A 205 -20.69 -8.95 3.54
CA SER A 205 -20.04 -8.89 4.86
C SER A 205 -18.56 -8.54 4.75
N LEU A 206 -17.82 -9.22 3.86
CA LEU A 206 -16.40 -8.98 3.65
C LEU A 206 -16.13 -7.55 3.16
N PHE A 207 -16.93 -7.05 2.23
CA PHE A 207 -16.78 -5.67 1.74
C PHE A 207 -17.02 -4.64 2.85
N ASN A 208 -18.06 -4.82 3.67
CA ASN A 208 -18.33 -3.94 4.81
C ASN A 208 -17.20 -3.97 5.85
N ASP A 209 -16.62 -5.14 6.11
CA ASP A 209 -15.47 -5.26 7.01
C ASP A 209 -14.22 -4.61 6.42
N GLY A 210 -13.99 -4.73 5.11
CA GLY A 210 -12.95 -4.00 4.39
C GLY A 210 -13.10 -2.48 4.51
N GLN A 211 -14.33 -1.97 4.33
CA GLN A 211 -14.60 -0.53 4.47
C GLN A 211 -14.33 0.00 5.87
N LYS A 212 -14.70 -0.73 6.93
CA LYS A 212 -14.39 -0.34 8.32
C LYS A 212 -12.89 -0.27 8.59
N ARG A 213 -12.12 -1.17 7.98
CA ARG A 213 -10.65 -1.16 8.07
C ARG A 213 -10.07 0.05 7.36
N LEU A 214 -10.53 0.34 6.13
CA LEU A 214 -10.13 1.54 5.41
C LEU A 214 -10.47 2.83 6.18
N GLU A 215 -11.64 2.89 6.82
CA GLU A 215 -11.99 4.01 7.71
C GLU A 215 -11.00 4.15 8.87
N THR A 216 -10.65 3.03 9.51
CA THR A 216 -9.65 3.01 10.59
C THR A 216 -8.28 3.47 10.09
N MET A 217 -7.85 2.99 8.91
CA MET A 217 -6.58 3.39 8.28
C MET A 217 -6.57 4.88 7.96
N ARG A 218 -7.64 5.43 7.35
CA ARG A 218 -7.79 6.87 7.09
C ARG A 218 -7.69 7.68 8.39
N GLY A 219 -8.33 7.20 9.45
CA GLY A 219 -8.24 7.81 10.78
C GLY A 219 -6.81 7.84 11.32
N LEU A 220 -6.04 6.76 11.14
CA LEU A 220 -4.62 6.69 11.54
C LEU A 220 -3.75 7.67 10.75
N VAL A 221 -4.00 7.82 9.45
CA VAL A 221 -3.27 8.78 8.59
C VAL A 221 -3.58 10.22 9.01
N SER A 222 -4.85 10.56 9.23
CA SER A 222 -5.26 11.93 9.56
C SER A 222 -5.05 12.35 11.02
N ALA A 223 -4.77 11.41 11.92
CA ALA A 223 -4.65 11.70 13.35
C ALA A 223 -3.44 12.61 13.64
N PRO A 224 -3.58 13.64 14.49
CA PRO A 224 -2.45 14.48 14.89
C PRO A 224 -1.47 13.71 15.80
N GLY A 225 -0.18 14.01 15.69
CA GLY A 225 0.86 13.47 16.59
C GLY A 225 1.98 12.70 15.86
N VAL A 226 2.84 12.03 16.63
CA VAL A 226 3.97 11.26 16.09
C VAL A 226 3.49 10.17 15.14
N VAL A 227 4.13 10.05 13.97
CA VAL A 227 3.70 9.14 12.90
C VAL A 227 4.12 7.68 13.14
N GLU A 228 5.28 7.43 13.75
CA GLU A 228 5.81 6.07 13.96
C GLU A 228 4.83 5.10 14.65
N PRO A 229 4.29 5.42 15.84
CA PRO A 229 3.35 4.51 16.50
C PRO A 229 2.03 4.35 15.75
N ARG A 230 1.68 5.31 14.89
CA ARG A 230 0.50 5.24 14.01
C ARG A 230 0.78 4.31 12.83
N ALA A 231 1.97 4.39 12.24
CA ALA A 231 2.43 3.52 11.16
C ALA A 231 2.48 2.04 11.59
N ASP A 232 2.87 1.77 12.83
CA ASP A 232 2.82 0.41 13.40
C ASP A 232 1.39 -0.15 13.43
N LYS A 233 0.43 0.64 13.94
CA LYS A 233 -0.99 0.26 13.94
C LYS A 233 -1.56 0.12 12.54
N PHE A 234 -1.16 1.02 11.64
CA PHE A 234 -1.56 0.99 10.24
C PHE A 234 -1.12 -0.29 9.57
N SER A 235 0.12 -0.75 9.84
CA SER A 235 0.65 -2.00 9.32
C SER A 235 -0.20 -3.22 9.74
N SER A 236 -0.75 -3.21 10.96
CA SER A 236 -1.68 -4.24 11.41
C SER A 236 -2.99 -4.22 10.61
N GLU A 237 -3.53 -3.04 10.29
CA GLU A 237 -4.76 -2.93 9.49
C GLU A 237 -4.51 -3.33 8.02
N VAL A 238 -3.34 -3.00 7.46
CA VAL A 238 -2.91 -3.42 6.12
C VAL A 238 -2.95 -4.95 5.97
N VAL A 239 -2.38 -5.68 6.94
CA VAL A 239 -2.39 -7.16 6.92
C VAL A 239 -3.82 -7.69 6.99
N ALA A 240 -4.63 -7.10 7.87
CA ALA A 240 -6.00 -7.54 8.04
C ALA A 240 -6.88 -7.25 6.82
N LEU A 241 -6.70 -6.09 6.18
CA LEU A 241 -7.39 -5.70 4.94
C LEU A 241 -6.95 -6.57 3.75
N THR A 242 -5.67 -6.88 3.64
CA THR A 242 -5.15 -7.83 2.64
C THR A 242 -5.84 -9.19 2.79
N GLY A 243 -6.05 -9.65 4.03
CA GLY A 243 -6.81 -10.87 4.33
C GLY A 243 -8.27 -10.80 3.88
N VAL A 244 -8.93 -9.65 4.06
CA VAL A 244 -10.30 -9.42 3.58
C VAL A 244 -10.36 -9.43 2.05
N ILE A 245 -9.48 -8.69 1.37
CA ILE A 245 -9.43 -8.64 -0.10
C ILE A 245 -9.17 -10.03 -0.69
N THR A 246 -8.24 -10.78 -0.09
CA THR A 246 -7.95 -12.17 -0.49
C THR A 246 -9.18 -13.05 -0.31
N SER A 247 -9.87 -12.93 0.83
CA SER A 247 -11.10 -13.69 1.10
C SER A 247 -12.21 -13.32 0.09
N LEU A 248 -12.34 -12.04 -0.24
CA LEU A 248 -13.31 -11.55 -1.23
C LEU A 248 -13.01 -12.13 -2.63
N GLY A 249 -11.74 -12.19 -3.01
CA GLY A 249 -11.28 -12.84 -4.24
C GLY A 249 -11.54 -14.35 -4.26
N GLN A 250 -11.44 -15.04 -3.13
CA GLN A 250 -11.72 -16.48 -3.01
C GLN A 250 -13.21 -16.80 -2.97
N THR A 251 -14.02 -15.96 -2.33
CA THR A 251 -15.48 -16.08 -2.32
C THR A 251 -16.08 -15.77 -3.69
N SER A 252 -15.37 -15.02 -4.54
CA SER A 252 -15.77 -14.83 -5.93
C SER A 252 -15.85 -16.17 -6.64
N ILE A 253 -17.00 -16.45 -7.26
CA ILE A 253 -17.25 -17.68 -8.02
C ILE A 253 -16.69 -17.55 -9.44
N ALA A 254 -16.07 -16.41 -9.78
CA ALA A 254 -15.45 -16.19 -11.09
C ALA A 254 -14.50 -17.33 -11.53
N PRO A 255 -13.64 -17.91 -10.66
CA PRO A 255 -12.82 -19.07 -11.04
C PRO A 255 -13.65 -20.33 -11.33
N SER A 256 -14.75 -20.54 -10.59
CA SER A 256 -15.66 -21.67 -10.81
C SER A 256 -16.47 -21.50 -12.10
N ILE A 257 -16.90 -20.27 -12.43
CA ILE A 257 -17.53 -19.94 -13.71
C ILE A 257 -16.56 -20.21 -14.86
N ARG A 258 -15.30 -19.76 -14.72
CA ARG A 258 -14.27 -20.00 -15.72
C ARG A 258 -14.03 -21.50 -15.92
N ARG A 259 -13.93 -22.27 -14.84
CA ARG A 259 -13.77 -23.72 -14.92
C ARG A 259 -14.98 -24.39 -15.56
N ALA A 260 -16.20 -23.99 -15.21
CA ALA A 260 -17.41 -24.51 -15.84
C ALA A 260 -17.47 -24.19 -17.34
N ALA A 261 -17.02 -22.99 -17.75
CA ALA A 261 -16.90 -22.61 -19.15
C ALA A 261 -15.80 -23.41 -19.87
N ASP A 262 -14.65 -23.60 -19.22
CA ASP A 262 -13.54 -24.40 -19.75
C ASP A 262 -13.94 -25.87 -19.92
N ASP A 263 -14.64 -26.46 -18.94
CA ASP A 263 -15.17 -27.84 -18.99
C ASP A 263 -16.24 -27.99 -20.08
N LEU A 264 -17.07 -26.97 -20.31
CA LEU A 264 -17.98 -26.91 -21.47
C LEU A 264 -17.20 -26.94 -22.80
N SER A 265 -16.06 -26.23 -22.85
CA SER A 265 -15.27 -26.03 -24.07
C SER A 265 -14.33 -27.20 -24.41
N LEU A 266 -13.83 -27.94 -23.41
CA LEU A 266 -12.79 -28.98 -23.56
C LEU A 266 -13.32 -30.34 -24.00
N GLY A 267 -14.62 -30.47 -24.23
CA GLY A 267 -15.18 -31.57 -24.98
C GLY A 267 -15.62 -32.75 -24.11
N PHE A 268 -16.94 -32.93 -24.08
CA PHE A 268 -17.58 -34.13 -23.55
C PHE A 268 -17.33 -35.32 -24.49
N ILE A 269 -16.80 -36.42 -23.94
CA ILE A 269 -16.75 -37.73 -24.60
C ILE A 269 -18.21 -38.18 -24.75
N ALA A 270 -18.75 -38.09 -25.97
CA ALA A 270 -20.12 -38.51 -26.24
C ALA A 270 -20.28 -40.00 -25.88
N PRO A 271 -21.28 -40.39 -25.06
CA PRO A 271 -21.65 -41.77 -24.86
C PRO A 271 -21.95 -42.41 -26.21
N ILE A 272 -21.46 -43.63 -26.43
CA ILE A 272 -21.67 -44.36 -27.67
C ILE A 272 -23.18 -44.46 -27.89
N PRO A 273 -23.70 -43.99 -29.03
CA PRO A 273 -25.14 -43.95 -29.28
C PRO A 273 -25.73 -45.36 -29.27
N ASP A 274 -26.59 -45.64 -28.28
CA ASP A 274 -27.39 -46.87 -28.19
C ASP A 274 -28.54 -46.78 -29.22
N GLY A 275 -28.22 -47.05 -30.48
CA GLY A 275 -29.18 -47.11 -31.57
C GLY A 275 -28.58 -47.86 -32.76
N GLY A 276 -29.08 -49.06 -33.05
CA GLY A 276 -28.56 -49.92 -34.12
C GLY A 276 -28.73 -49.39 -35.56
N GLU A 277 -29.26 -48.17 -35.75
CA GLU A 277 -29.42 -47.51 -37.06
C GLU A 277 -28.38 -46.39 -37.25
N GLN A 278 -27.53 -46.51 -38.27
CA GLN A 278 -26.50 -45.51 -38.64
C GLN A 278 -27.03 -44.07 -38.82
N ASP A 279 -28.29 -43.94 -39.24
CA ASP A 279 -28.95 -42.65 -39.44
C ASP A 279 -29.27 -41.93 -38.11
N LEU A 280 -29.59 -42.70 -37.06
CA LEU A 280 -29.83 -42.21 -35.70
C LEU A 280 -28.55 -41.69 -35.05
N ILE A 281 -27.45 -42.43 -35.24
CA ILE A 281 -26.10 -42.07 -34.80
C ILE A 281 -25.70 -40.73 -35.43
N THR A 282 -25.85 -40.60 -36.75
CA THR A 282 -25.48 -39.39 -37.50
C THR A 282 -26.30 -38.18 -37.05
N ARG A 283 -27.60 -38.34 -36.75
CA ARG A 283 -28.45 -37.27 -36.21
C ARG A 283 -28.05 -36.87 -34.80
N GLN A 284 -27.79 -37.84 -33.92
CA GLN A 284 -27.33 -37.58 -32.55
C GLN A 284 -25.99 -36.84 -32.56
N ASP A 285 -25.03 -37.28 -33.38
CA ASP A 285 -23.73 -36.62 -33.51
C ASP A 285 -23.88 -35.17 -33.97
N ARG A 286 -24.76 -34.90 -34.95
CA ARG A 286 -24.99 -33.54 -35.47
C ARG A 286 -25.65 -32.62 -34.44
N VAL A 287 -26.58 -33.14 -33.64
CA VAL A 287 -27.20 -32.39 -32.53
C VAL A 287 -26.18 -32.11 -31.44
N MET A 288 -25.36 -33.10 -31.08
CA MET A 288 -24.28 -32.96 -30.10
C MET A 288 -23.24 -31.94 -30.56
N GLU A 289 -22.86 -31.94 -31.85
CA GLU A 289 -22.00 -30.92 -32.47
C GLU A 289 -22.61 -29.52 -32.35
N THR A 290 -23.91 -29.38 -32.62
CA THR A 290 -24.61 -28.09 -32.56
C THR A 290 -24.63 -27.54 -31.13
N ILE A 291 -24.94 -28.39 -30.14
CA ILE A 291 -24.91 -28.04 -28.72
C ILE A 291 -23.49 -27.68 -28.25
N ARG A 292 -22.45 -28.31 -28.80
CA ARG A 292 -21.04 -27.97 -28.49
C ARG A 292 -20.65 -26.58 -28.97
N THR A 293 -21.22 -26.12 -30.09
CA THR A 293 -20.84 -24.84 -30.72
C THR A 293 -21.66 -23.62 -30.27
N SER A 294 -22.69 -23.83 -29.44
CA SER A 294 -23.69 -22.82 -29.06
C SER A 294 -23.70 -22.53 -27.57
#